data_AF-A0A2R6E7G4-F1
#
_entry.id   AF-A0A2R6E7G4-F1
#
_cell.length_a   1.000
_cell.length_b   1.000
_cell.length_c   1.000
_cell.angle_alpha   90.00
_cell.angle_beta   90.00
_cell.angle_gamma   90.00
#
_symmetry.space_group_name_H-M   'P 1'
#
loop_
_entity.id
_entity.type
_entity.pdbx_description
1 polymer ?
#
loop_
_entity_poly.entity_id
_entity_poly.type
_entity_poly.pdbx_seq_one_letter_code
_entity_poly.pdbx_strand_id
1 'polypeptide(L)' 'MQEAWIQLQCPGCEEQREANPADLPEPQATWTCDSCGETRPTSEFTKTARDFEILESFLTG' A
#
# COMPACT_ATOMS: atom_id res chain seq x y z
N MET A 1 -11.45 -14.98 4.62
CA MET A 1 -10.51 -13.95 4.13
C MET A 1 -10.84 -12.70 4.91
N GLN A 2 -9.89 -12.10 5.63
CA GLN A 2 -10.17 -10.85 6.34
C GLN A 2 -10.31 -9.75 5.29
N GLU A 3 -11.47 -9.09 5.25
CA GLU A 3 -11.72 -7.98 4.35
C GLU A 3 -11.30 -6.69 5.06
N ALA A 4 -10.14 -6.14 4.67
CA ALA A 4 -9.71 -4.81 5.06
C ALA A 4 -9.43 -3.98 3.82
N TRP A 5 -9.52 -2.66 3.98
CA TRP A 5 -9.26 -1.69 2.94
C TRP A 5 -8.36 -0.61 3.50
N ILE A 6 -7.26 -0.33 2.82
CA ILE A 6 -6.33 0.75 3.13
C ILE A 6 -6.29 1.76 1.99
N GLN A 7 -6.00 3.03 2.33
CA GLN A 7 -5.75 4.04 1.32
C GLN A 7 -4.27 4.06 0.95
N LEU A 8 -4.02 3.87 -0.34
CA LEU A 8 -2.73 4.13 -0.95
C LEU A 8 -2.75 5.49 -1.64
N GLN A 9 -1.66 6.23 -1.51
CA GLN A 9 -1.38 7.46 -2.23
C GLN A 9 0.02 7.36 -2.84
N CYS A 10 0.12 7.52 -4.16
CA CYS A 10 1.43 7.56 -4.81
C CYS A 10 2.20 8.82 -4.39
N PRO A 11 3.45 8.70 -3.91
CA PRO A 11 4.26 9.88 -3.56
C PRO A 11 4.73 10.68 -4.79
N GLY A 12 4.70 10.09 -5.99
CA GLY A 12 5.14 10.73 -7.23
C GLY A 12 4.05 11.56 -7.93
N CYS A 13 2.83 11.01 -8.04
CA CYS A 13 1.72 11.66 -8.75
C CYS A 13 0.50 11.97 -7.88
N GLU A 14 0.55 11.65 -6.58
CA GLU A 14 -0.54 11.86 -5.60
C GLU A 14 -1.84 11.10 -5.92
N GLU A 15 -1.80 10.17 -6.87
CA GLU A 15 -2.92 9.27 -7.19
C GLU A 15 -3.33 8.48 -5.95
N GLN A 16 -4.63 8.51 -5.62
CA GLN A 16 -5.19 7.79 -4.49
C GLN A 16 -6.00 6.59 -4.97
N ARG A 17 -5.81 5.44 -4.32
CA ARG A 17 -6.56 4.22 -4.59
C ARG A 17 -6.80 3.43 -3.30
N GLU A 18 -7.95 2.78 -3.22
CA GLU A 18 -8.21 1.78 -2.18
C GLU A 18 -7.68 0.41 -2.62
N ALA A 19 -7.03 -0.28 -1.69
CA ALA A 19 -6.50 -1.61 -1.92
C ALA A 19 -6.71 -2.48 -0.68
N ASN A 20 -6.86 -3.78 -0.90
CA ASN A 20 -6.87 -4.75 0.18
C ASN A 20 -5.42 -5.08 0.56
N PRO A 21 -5.00 -4.93 1.83
CA PRO A 21 -3.66 -5.28 2.27
C PRO A 21 -3.28 -6.73 2.00
N ALA A 22 -4.25 -7.65 1.94
CA ALA A 22 -4.00 -9.05 1.58
C ALA A 22 -3.62 -9.26 0.10
N ASP A 23 -3.96 -8.30 -0.78
CA ASP A 23 -3.63 -8.32 -2.21
C ASP A 23 -2.37 -7.51 -2.53
N LEU A 24 -1.73 -6.91 -1.53
CA LEU A 24 -0.55 -6.08 -1.68
C LEU A 24 0.74 -6.86 -1.37
N PRO A 25 1.88 -6.43 -1.95
CA PRO A 25 3.19 -6.98 -1.57
C PRO A 25 3.55 -6.65 -0.12
N GLU A 26 4.60 -7.30 0.39
CA GLU A 26 5.21 -6.92 1.66
C GLU A 26 5.55 -5.42 1.73
N PRO A 27 5.55 -4.79 2.91
CA PRO A 27 5.76 -3.34 3.01
C PRO A 27 7.12 -2.90 2.45
N GLN A 28 8.14 -3.74 2.61
CA GLN A 28 9.48 -3.57 2.04
C GLN A 28 9.62 -4.02 0.57
N ALA A 29 8.64 -4.74 0.02
CA ALA A 29 8.66 -5.11 -1.40
C ALA A 29 8.33 -3.90 -2.27
N THR A 30 8.92 -3.86 -3.47
CA THR A 30 8.66 -2.79 -4.44
C THR A 30 7.30 -2.96 -5.10
N TRP A 31 6.52 -1.88 -5.11
CA TRP A 31 5.27 -1.77 -5.83
C TRP A 31 5.39 -0.66 -6.90
N THR A 32 4.79 -0.90 -8.06
CA THR A 32 4.78 0.05 -9.18
C THR A 32 3.41 0.72 -9.26
N CYS A 33 3.40 2.05 -9.32
CA CYS A 33 2.18 2.81 -9.54
C CYS A 33 1.71 2.63 -10.99
N ASP A 34 0.46 2.22 -11.18
CA ASP A 34 -0.14 2.03 -12.51
C ASP A 34 -0.35 3.36 -13.28
N SER A 35 -0.42 4.49 -12.58
CA SER A 35 -0.76 5.78 -13.19
C SER A 35 0.44 6.56 -13.69
N CYS A 36 1.57 6.52 -12.97
CA CYS A 36 2.79 7.25 -13.34
C CYS A 36 4.00 6.35 -13.61
N GLY A 37 3.93 5.04 -13.28
CA GLY A 37 5.05 4.10 -13.42
C GLY A 37 6.12 4.20 -12.33
N GLU A 38 5.91 5.03 -11.30
CA GLU A 38 6.85 5.16 -10.17
C GLU A 38 6.97 3.83 -9.41
N THR A 39 8.19 3.39 -9.11
CA THR A 39 8.46 2.15 -8.36
C THR A 39 9.09 2.50 -7.01
N ARG A 40 8.38 2.20 -5.92
CA ARG A 40 8.81 2.44 -4.52
C ARG A 40 8.37 1.29 -3.62
N PRO A 41 8.92 1.14 -2.40
CA PRO A 41 8.39 0.21 -1.41
C PRO A 41 6.89 0.43 -1.16
N THR A 42 6.11 -0.65 -1.01
CA THR A 42 4.66 -0.58 -0.75
C THR A 42 4.33 0.30 0.46
N SER A 43 5.20 0.30 1.49
CA SER A 43 5.07 1.15 2.67
C SER A 43 5.01 2.65 2.33
N GLU A 44 5.77 3.12 1.34
CA GLU A 44 5.78 4.53 0.92
C GLU A 44 4.49 4.95 0.22
N PHE A 45 3.70 3.99 -0.27
CA PHE A 45 2.40 4.25 -0.85
C PHE A 45 1.30 4.33 0.20
N THR A 46 1.53 3.94 1.45
CA THR A 46 0.51 4.06 2.49
C THR A 46 0.25 5.53 2.80
N LYS A 47 -1.01 5.95 2.75
CA LYS A 47 -1.36 7.37 2.91
C LYS A 47 -1.13 7.86 4.34
N THR A 48 -1.34 6.98 5.32
CA THR A 48 -1.18 7.30 6.74
C THR A 48 -0.43 6.19 7.47
N ALA A 49 0.15 6.53 8.63
CA ALA A 49 0.78 5.55 9.52
C ALA A 49 -0.21 4.43 9.94
N ARG A 50 -1.50 4.73 10.02
CA ARG A 50 -2.54 3.74 10.33
C ARG A 50 -2.77 2.76 9.19
N ASP A 51 -2.74 3.22 7.94
CA ASP A 51 -2.81 2.34 6.76
C ASP A 51 -1.61 1.39 6.72
N PHE A 52 -0.42 1.88 7.09
CA PHE A 52 0.79 1.08 7.25
C PHE A 52 0.67 0.02 8.35
N GLU A 53 0.21 0.39 9.54
CA GLU A 53 -0.01 -0.56 10.64
C GLU A 53 -0.99 -1.68 10.27
N ILE A 54 -2.05 -1.35 9.52
CA ILE A 54 -2.99 -2.34 9.00
C ILE A 54 -2.30 -3.29 8.02
N LEU A 55 -1.53 -2.76 7.06
CA LEU A 55 -0.77 -3.56 6.10
C LEU A 55 0.19 -4.52 6.81
N GLU A 56 0.97 -4.03 7.77
CA GLU A 56 1.94 -4.83 8.53
C GLU A 56 1.26 -5.93 9.35
N SER A 57 0.13 -5.59 10.01
CA SER A 57 -0.65 -6.53 10.81
C SER A 57 -1.24 -7.66 9.97
N PHE A 58 -1.63 -7.37 8.72
CA PHE A 58 -2.19 -8.36 7.80
C PHE A 58 -1.14 -9.35 7.27
N LEU A 59 0.10 -8.90 7.11
CA LEU A 59 1.16 -9.69 6.48
C LEU A 59 2.04 -10.44 7.49
N THR A 60 2.04 -10.00 8.75
CA THR A 60 2.79 -10.63 9.85
C THR A 60 1.95 -11.66 10.64
N GLY A 61 0.65 -11.77 10.34
CA GLY A 61 -0.34 -12.57 11.07
C GLY A 61 -0.58 -13.98 10.54
#